data_AF-A0A1W9GR84-F1
#
_entry.id   AF-A0A1W9GR84-F1
#
_cell.length_a   1.000
_cell.length_b   1.000
_cell.length_c   1.000
_cell.angle_alpha   90.00
_cell.angle_beta   90.00
_cell.angle_gamma   90.00
#
_symmetry.space_group_name_H-M   'P 1'
#
loop_
_entity.id
_entity.type
_entity.pdbx_description
1 polymer ?
#
loop_
_entity_poly.entity_id
_entity_poly.type
_entity_poly.pdbx_seq_one_letter_code
_entity_poly.pdbx_strand_id
1 'polypeptide(L)'
;MESEERTTPTELRMSYRYIKEHPWVVTAVNGFLSAYFMERPDFRVLRHFDELESGMHVWICEVPSTMKMTTLLRRLQADIPACRYSQTTTGPADCRQYVIDSPEPR
;
A
#
# COMPACT_ATOMS: atom_id res chain seq x y z
N MET A 1 18.31 20.11 -17.17
CA MET A 1 16.84 20.12 -16.99
C MET A 1 16.49 18.83 -16.30
N GLU A 2 16.40 18.86 -14.97
CA GLU A 2 15.84 17.73 -14.22
C GLU A 2 14.35 17.71 -14.56
N SER A 3 13.93 16.68 -15.28
CA SER A 3 12.50 16.41 -15.43
C SER A 3 11.98 16.16 -14.01
N GLU A 4 11.16 17.07 -13.48
CA GLU A 4 10.43 16.85 -12.23
C GLU A 4 9.65 15.54 -12.40
N GLU A 5 10.18 14.45 -11.86
CA GLU A 5 9.48 13.18 -11.84
C GLU A 5 8.19 13.42 -11.08
N ARG A 6 7.06 13.38 -11.80
CA ARG A 6 5.75 13.59 -11.19
C ARG A 6 5.50 12.41 -10.26
N THR A 7 5.65 12.65 -8.97
CA THR A 7 5.22 11.74 -7.93
C THR A 7 3.75 12.01 -7.62
N THR A 8 3.05 10.95 -7.21
CA THR A 8 1.64 11.05 -6.81
C THR A 8 1.47 10.40 -5.44
N PRO A 9 0.73 11.06 -4.52
CA PRO A 9 0.36 10.42 -3.27
C PRO A 9 -0.58 9.25 -3.58
N THR A 10 -0.24 8.08 -3.04
CA THR A 10 -0.99 6.84 -3.20
C THR A 10 -1.12 6.19 -1.83
N GLU A 11 -2.33 5.83 -1.44
CA GLU A 11 -2.57 5.11 -0.19
C GLU A 11 -2.53 3.60 -0.44
N LEU A 12 -1.73 2.91 0.35
CA LEU A 12 -1.88 1.48 0.59
C LEU A 12 -2.64 1.32 1.90
N ARG A 13 -3.78 0.64 1.85
CA ARG A 13 -4.68 0.44 2.97
C ARG A 13 -4.84 -1.05 3.21
N MET A 14 -5.08 -1.41 4.46
CA MET A 14 -5.31 -2.81 4.81
C MET A 14 -6.46 -2.91 5.79
N SER A 15 -7.41 -3.78 5.46
CA SER A 15 -8.66 -3.93 6.20
C SER A 15 -8.41 -4.44 7.62
N TYR A 16 -9.25 -3.99 8.55
CA TYR A 16 -9.25 -4.48 9.92
C TYR A 16 -9.43 -6.01 9.99
N ARG A 17 -10.30 -6.58 9.15
CA ARG A 17 -10.58 -8.03 9.12
C ARG A 17 -9.32 -8.83 8.82
N TYR A 18 -8.60 -8.47 7.76
CA TYR A 18 -7.38 -9.17 7.34
C TYR A 18 -6.29 -9.10 8.41
N ILE A 19 -6.15 -7.95 9.06
CA ILE A 19 -5.16 -7.74 10.12
C ILE A 19 -5.53 -8.53 11.37
N LYS A 20 -6.82 -8.60 11.71
CA LYS A 20 -7.29 -9.41 12.84
C LYS A 20 -7.01 -10.90 12.62
N GLU A 21 -7.16 -11.39 11.40
CA GLU A 21 -6.86 -12.79 11.03
C GLU A 21 -5.35 -13.07 10.99
N HIS A 22 -4.55 -12.07 10.59
CA HIS A 22 -3.10 -12.22 10.41
C HIS A 22 -2.30 -11.04 11.00
N PRO A 23 -2.24 -10.82 12.32
CA PRO A 23 -1.70 -9.58 12.91
C PRO A 23 -0.26 -9.23 12.49
N TRP A 24 0.56 -10.24 12.22
CA TRP A 24 1.97 -10.08 11.83
C TRP A 24 2.15 -9.41 10.46
N VAL A 25 1.13 -9.38 9.61
CA VAL A 25 1.23 -8.84 8.25
C VAL A 25 1.55 -7.35 8.24
N VAL A 26 1.10 -6.57 9.22
CA VAL A 26 1.43 -5.13 9.33
C VAL A 26 2.95 -4.95 9.45
N THR A 27 3.61 -5.76 10.27
CA THR A 27 5.08 -5.74 10.42
C THR A 27 5.77 -6.20 9.13
N ALA A 28 5.27 -7.24 8.48
CA ALA A 28 5.83 -7.73 7.22
C ALA A 28 5.72 -6.68 6.11
N VAL A 29 4.57 -6.01 5.97
CA VAL A 29 4.37 -4.93 4.99
C VAL A 29 5.30 -3.76 5.28
N ASN A 30 5.45 -3.34 6.54
CA ASN A 30 6.42 -2.31 6.89
C ASN A 30 7.86 -2.68 6.45
N GLY A 31 8.31 -3.90 6.77
CA GLY A 31 9.63 -4.38 6.37
C GLY A 31 9.80 -4.45 4.85
N PHE A 32 8.78 -4.94 4.14
CA PHE A 32 8.75 -5.00 2.69
C PHE A 32 8.85 -3.61 2.05
N LEU A 33 8.07 -2.63 2.52
CA LEU A 33 8.11 -1.27 1.97
C LEU A 33 9.46 -0.58 2.23
N SER A 34 10.07 -0.82 3.39
CA SER A 34 11.43 -0.34 3.68
C SER A 34 12.47 -0.99 2.76
N ALA A 35 12.37 -2.29 2.50
CA ALA A 35 13.24 -2.98 1.55
C ALA A 35 13.04 -2.47 0.11
N TYR A 36 11.78 -2.24 -0.29
CA TYR A 36 11.43 -1.71 -1.61
C TYR A 36 12.01 -0.31 -1.82
N PHE A 37 11.99 0.55 -0.80
CA PHE A 37 12.65 1.87 -0.82
C PHE A 37 14.16 1.76 -1.13
N MET A 38 14.84 0.76 -0.56
CA MET A 38 16.27 0.55 -0.80
C MET A 38 16.54 0.14 -2.26
N GLU A 39 15.64 -0.62 -2.88
CA GLU A 39 15.74 -1.00 -4.30
C GLU A 39 15.33 0.14 -5.24
N ARG A 40 14.37 0.97 -4.82
CA ARG A 40 13.71 2.02 -5.60
C ARG A 40 13.53 3.29 -4.75
N PRO A 41 14.57 4.13 -4.62
CA PRO A 41 14.55 5.34 -3.77
C PRO A 41 13.58 6.44 -4.24
N ASP A 42 13.05 6.29 -5.46
CA ASP A 42 12.01 7.09 -6.09
C ASP A 42 10.61 6.82 -5.50
N PHE A 43 10.39 5.63 -4.92
CA PHE A 43 9.23 5.32 -4.08
C PHE A 43 9.51 5.76 -2.65
N ARG A 44 8.55 6.30 -1.88
CA ARG A 44 8.73 6.60 -0.45
C ARG A 44 7.47 6.34 0.36
N VAL A 45 7.63 5.92 1.62
CA VAL A 45 6.53 5.96 2.59
C VAL A 45 6.59 7.29 3.31
N LEU A 46 5.58 8.14 3.13
CA LEU A 46 5.47 9.44 3.78
C LEU A 46 4.92 9.31 5.19
N ARG A 47 3.94 8.42 5.39
CA ARG A 47 3.27 8.23 6.68
C ARG A 47 2.71 6.82 6.80
N HIS A 48 2.74 6.27 8.01
CA HIS A 48 2.00 5.08 8.41
C HIS A 48 1.18 5.41 9.66
N PHE A 49 -0.11 5.06 9.66
CA PHE A 49 -0.99 5.26 10.80
C PHE A 49 -2.20 4.32 10.76
N ASP A 50 -2.86 4.21 11.90
CA ASP A 50 -4.09 3.45 12.06
C ASP A 50 -5.28 4.41 11.96
N GLU A 51 -6.16 4.18 11.00
CA GLU A 51 -7.37 4.99 10.82
C GLU A 51 -8.44 4.53 11.82
N LEU A 52 -8.71 5.38 12.81
CA LEU A 52 -9.55 5.03 13.96
C LEU A 52 -11.00 4.67 13.58
N GLU A 53 -11.55 5.31 12.55
CA GLU A 53 -12.95 5.12 12.13
C GLU A 53 -13.19 3.74 11.49
N SER A 54 -12.23 3.25 10.69
CA SER A 54 -12.35 1.99 9.95
C SER A 54 -11.53 0.84 10.54
N GLY A 55 -10.60 1.15 11.45
CA GLY A 55 -9.60 0.20 11.95
C GLY A 55 -8.58 -0.22 10.89
N MET A 56 -8.49 0.50 9.77
CA MET A 56 -7.55 0.19 8.70
C MET A 56 -6.14 0.68 9.05
N HIS A 57 -5.14 -0.10 8.67
CA HIS A 57 -3.77 0.40 8.62
C HIS A 57 -3.53 1.07 7.27
N VAL A 58 -2.98 2.28 7.29
CA VAL A 58 -2.80 3.13 6.11
C VAL A 58 -1.35 3.56 5.98
N TRP A 59 -0.76 3.27 4.82
CA TRP A 59 0.53 3.79 4.38
C TRP A 59 0.30 4.79 3.26
N ILE A 60 0.62 6.06 3.51
CA ILE A 60 0.67 7.08 2.47
C ILE A 60 2.04 6.96 1.81
N CYS A 61 2.04 6.61 0.53
CA CYS A 61 3.24 6.45 -0.28
C CYS A 61 3.33 7.58 -1.31
N GLU A 62 4.53 8.08 -1.51
CA GLU A 62 4.88 8.86 -2.69
C GLU A 62 5.36 7.90 -3.78
N VAL A 63 4.65 7.86 -4.90
CA VAL A 63 4.91 6.91 -5.99
C VAL A 63 5.20 7.66 -7.28
N PRO A 64 6.32 7.38 -7.96
CA PRO A 64 6.65 8.02 -9.22
C PRO A 64 5.70 7.52 -10.32
N SER A 65 5.32 8.40 -11.24
CA SER A 65 4.39 8.07 -12.34
C SER A 65 4.83 6.92 -13.24
N THR A 66 6.13 6.61 -13.28
CA THR A 66 6.73 5.49 -14.02
C THR A 66 6.55 4.14 -13.32
N MET A 67 6.25 4.14 -12.02
CA MET A 67 6.09 2.94 -11.22
C MET A 67 4.66 2.39 -11.28
N LYS A 68 4.56 1.06 -11.41
CA LYS A 68 3.28 0.34 -11.37
C LYS A 68 3.04 -0.20 -9.97
N MET A 69 2.17 0.44 -9.20
CA MET A 69 1.81 -0.01 -7.83
C MET A 69 1.30 -1.46 -7.81
N THR A 70 0.62 -1.92 -8.87
CA THR A 70 0.18 -3.33 -9.00
C THR A 70 1.32 -4.34 -9.03
N THR A 71 2.54 -3.94 -9.44
CA THR A 71 3.73 -4.83 -9.40
C THR A 71 4.25 -4.96 -7.98
N LEU A 72 4.27 -3.85 -7.23
CA LEU A 72 4.60 -3.85 -5.80
C LEU A 72 3.62 -4.74 -5.03
N LEU A 73 2.32 -4.58 -5.27
CA LEU A 73 1.28 -5.38 -4.61
C LEU A 73 1.42 -6.89 -4.89
N ARG A 74 1.77 -7.29 -6.12
CA ARG A 74 2.02 -8.69 -6.44
C ARG A 74 3.23 -9.27 -5.74
N ARG A 75 4.31 -8.50 -5.61
CA ARG A 75 5.50 -8.90 -4.84
C ARG A 75 5.12 -9.06 -3.37
N LEU A 76 4.41 -8.08 -2.81
CA LEU A 76 3.93 -8.12 -1.44
C LEU A 76 3.04 -9.34 -1.16
N GLN A 77 2.14 -9.69 -2.09
CA GLN A 77 1.28 -10.87 -2.00
C GLN A 77 2.04 -12.20 -1.92
N ALA A 78 3.29 -12.27 -2.39
CA ALA A 78 4.11 -13.48 -2.26
C ALA A 78 4.66 -13.66 -0.83
N ASP A 79 4.74 -12.57 -0.06
CA ASP A 79 5.35 -12.53 1.28
C ASP A 79 4.32 -12.56 2.42
N ILE A 80 3.03 -12.40 2.12
CA ILE A 80 1.93 -12.38 3.10
C ILE A 80 0.86 -13.44 2.78
N PRO A 81 -0.06 -13.76 3.72
CA PRO A 81 -1.16 -14.69 3.46
C PRO A 81 -2.01 -14.29 2.25
N ALA A 82 -2.82 -15.24 1.77
CA ALA A 82 -3.69 -14.99 0.64
C ALA A 82 -4.58 -13.77 0.91
N CYS A 83 -4.54 -12.80 0.00
CA CYS A 83 -5.31 -11.56 0.09
C CYS A 83 -5.83 -11.15 -1.28
N ARG A 84 -6.86 -10.31 -1.31
CA ARG A 84 -7.32 -9.59 -2.50
C ARG A 84 -6.94 -8.14 -2.35
N TYR A 85 -6.62 -7.49 -3.46
CA TYR A 85 -6.52 -6.03 -3.49
C TYR A 85 -7.54 -5.45 -4.46
N SER A 86 -8.10 -4.30 -4.09
CA SER A 86 -8.94 -3.47 -4.95
C SER A 86 -8.31 -2.08 -5.08
N GLN A 87 -8.54 -1.45 -6.22
CA GLN A 87 -8.14 -0.05 -6.44
C GLN A 87 -9.39 0.82 -6.39
N THR A 88 -9.38 1.80 -5.51
CA THR A 88 -10.42 2.83 -5.39
C THR A 88 -9.78 4.17 -5.73
N THR A 89 -10.52 5.03 -6.42
CA THR A 89 -10.13 6.44 -6.63
C THR A 89 -11.12 7.27 -5.82
N THR A 90 -10.64 7.96 -4.78
CA THR A 90 -11.51 8.66 -3.84
C THR A 90 -11.07 10.11 -3.69
N GLY A 91 -11.98 11.05 -3.96
CA GLY A 91 -11.85 12.46 -3.59
C GLY A 91 -11.30 13.43 -4.66
N PRO A 92 -11.30 14.74 -4.37
CA PRO A 92 -11.08 15.82 -5.34
C PRO A 92 -9.62 15.99 -5.82
N ALA A 93 -8.72 15.07 -5.47
CA ALA A 93 -7.27 15.16 -5.73
C ALA A 93 -6.66 13.87 -6.35
N ASP A 94 -7.47 12.99 -6.95
CA ASP A 94 -7.01 11.78 -7.65
C ASP A 94 -6.06 10.88 -6.83
N CYS A 95 -6.16 10.89 -5.50
CA CYS A 95 -5.37 10.02 -4.64
C CYS A 95 -5.80 8.57 -4.89
N ARG A 96 -4.87 7.76 -5.41
CA ARG A 96 -5.12 6.34 -5.66
C ARG A 96 -5.08 5.59 -4.35
N GLN A 97 -6.12 4.82 -4.05
CA GLN A 97 -6.18 3.98 -2.87
C GLN A 97 -6.15 2.52 -3.30
N TYR A 98 -5.26 1.74 -2.71
CA TYR A 98 -5.18 0.31 -2.89
C TYR A 98 -5.53 -0.35 -1.55
N VAL A 99 -6.60 -1.14 -1.52
CA VAL A 99 -7.08 -1.77 -0.29
C VAL A 99 -6.78 -3.27 -0.33
N ILE A 100 -6.00 -3.76 0.63
CA ILE A 100 -5.74 -5.18 0.87
C ILE A 100 -6.79 -5.71 1.86
N ASP A 101 -7.46 -6.80 1.49
CA ASP A 101 -8.49 -7.45 2.29
C ASP A 101 -8.36 -8.99 2.21
N SER A 102 -8.94 -9.70 3.18
CA SER A 102 -9.02 -11.16 3.13
C SER A 102 -9.83 -11.59 1.91
N PRO A 103 -9.48 -12.70 1.24
CA PRO A 103 -10.31 -13.27 0.21
C PRO A 103 -11.70 -13.58 0.78
N GLU A 104 -12.74 -13.46 -0.05
CA GLU A 104 -14.07 -13.91 0.37
C GLU A 104 -14.02 -15.41 0.69
N PRO A 105 -14.66 -15.85 1.79
CA PRO A 105 -14.86 -17.27 2.02
C PRO A 105 -15.72 -17.81 0.85
N ARG A 106 -15.20 -18.82 0.15
CA ARG A 106 -15.98 -19.57 -0.83
C ARG A 106 -16.97 -20.49 -0.12
#